data_AF-A0A0M9WI56-F1
#
_entry.id   AF-A0A0M9WI56-F1
#
_cell.length_a   1.000
_cell.length_b   1.000
_cell.length_c   1.000
_cell.angle_alpha   90.00
_cell.angle_beta   90.00
_cell.angle_gamma   90.00
#
_symmetry.space_group_name_H-M   'P 1'
#
loop_
_entity.id
_entity.type
_entity.pdbx_description
1 polymer ?
#
loop_
_entity_poly.entity_id
_entity_poly.type
_entity_poly.pdbx_seq_one_letter_code
_entity_poly.pdbx_strand_id
1 'polypeptide(L)'
;MQTWPYFSSAASRHAMKNMSPVPVTSCWNGMVAMSASPFIASSPLRFRGIPDSLAKYHLEGSECCLIHTDNPLSVGKGVYLNPLVRVGYSGAAYAAIHPMMNWLSVKRIIQGLWVNRLRRLGVTSWLKEEVVRRRVNKWRALSIGNEENGELCIINEMQILHRYGWAHV
;
A
#
# COMPACT_ATOMS: atom_id res chain seq x y z
N MET A 1 3.01 15.96 -2.05
CA MET A 1 1.61 15.96 -1.57
C MET A 1 0.72 15.18 -2.53
N GLN A 2 0.06 14.11 -2.07
CA GLN A 2 -0.85 13.28 -2.86
C GLN A 2 -2.20 13.99 -3.10
N THR A 3 -2.83 13.77 -4.25
CA THR A 3 -4.09 14.45 -4.65
C THR A 3 -5.12 13.43 -5.13
N TRP A 4 -6.40 13.68 -4.83
CA TRP A 4 -7.49 12.83 -5.27
C TRP A 4 -7.58 12.78 -6.83
N PRO A 5 -7.94 11.64 -7.45
CA PRO A 5 -8.15 10.32 -6.86
C PRO A 5 -6.80 9.61 -6.72
N TYR A 6 -6.42 9.33 -5.46
CA TYR A 6 -5.07 9.02 -4.95
C TYR A 6 -4.38 7.74 -5.51
N PHE A 7 -4.76 7.25 -6.68
CA PHE A 7 -4.36 5.94 -7.23
C PHE A 7 -3.63 6.02 -8.57
N SER A 8 -2.61 5.17 -8.74
CA SER A 8 -1.91 4.90 -10.00
C SER A 8 -2.67 3.94 -10.92
N SER A 9 -3.48 3.02 -10.38
CA SER A 9 -4.32 2.10 -11.17
C SER A 9 -5.52 2.82 -11.81
N ALA A 10 -5.80 2.49 -13.07
CA ALA A 10 -6.98 3.02 -13.78
C ALA A 10 -8.30 2.52 -13.15
N ALA A 11 -8.35 1.24 -12.78
CA ALA A 11 -9.52 0.63 -12.15
C ALA A 11 -9.84 1.29 -10.80
N SER A 12 -8.84 1.43 -9.93
CA SER A 12 -9.01 2.05 -8.61
C SER A 12 -9.40 3.53 -8.73
N ARG A 13 -8.85 4.27 -9.69
CA ARG A 13 -9.29 5.65 -9.96
C ARG A 13 -10.74 5.71 -10.44
N HIS A 14 -11.15 4.82 -11.32
CA HIS A 14 -12.52 4.79 -11.82
C HIS A 14 -13.49 4.52 -10.67
N ALA A 15 -13.21 3.51 -9.85
CA ALA A 15 -14.01 3.20 -8.67
C ALA A 15 -14.06 4.36 -7.67
N MET A 16 -12.92 4.99 -7.36
CA MET A 16 -12.86 6.14 -6.45
C MET A 16 -13.63 7.35 -6.98
N LYS A 17 -13.64 7.59 -8.30
CA LYS A 17 -14.44 8.67 -8.91
C LYS A 17 -15.94 8.41 -8.82
N ASN A 18 -16.35 7.15 -8.88
CA ASN A 18 -17.74 6.73 -8.82
C ASN A 18 -18.20 6.39 -7.39
N MET A 19 -17.33 6.56 -6.39
CA MET A 19 -17.57 6.17 -5.00
C MET A 19 -18.00 4.70 -4.84
N SER A 20 -17.52 3.81 -5.72
CA SER A 20 -17.74 2.36 -5.64
C SER A 20 -16.58 1.66 -4.93
N PRO A 21 -16.72 0.38 -4.50
CA PRO A 21 -15.63 -0.36 -3.84
C PRO A 21 -14.33 -0.27 -4.64
N VAL A 22 -13.27 0.25 -4.02
CA VAL A 22 -12.02 0.59 -4.70
C VAL A 22 -11.04 -0.56 -4.53
N PRO A 23 -10.60 -1.25 -5.61
CA PRO A 23 -9.62 -2.31 -5.50
C PRO A 23 -8.27 -1.75 -5.06
N VAL A 24 -7.64 -2.40 -4.08
CA VAL A 24 -6.35 -2.04 -3.49
C VAL A 24 -5.50 -3.28 -3.24
N THR A 25 -4.20 -3.09 -3.06
CA THR A 25 -3.24 -4.16 -2.73
C THR A 25 -2.67 -4.03 -1.32
N SER A 26 -3.07 -3.00 -0.58
CA SER A 26 -2.69 -2.73 0.81
C SER A 26 -3.86 -2.15 1.58
N CYS A 27 -3.83 -2.20 2.91
CA CYS A 27 -4.78 -1.43 3.71
C CYS A 27 -4.62 0.08 3.53
N TRP A 28 -5.69 0.80 3.87
CA TRP A 28 -5.83 2.23 3.69
C TRP A 28 -6.15 2.91 5.01
N ASN A 29 -5.17 3.57 5.62
CA ASN A 29 -5.33 4.24 6.92
C ASN A 29 -5.99 3.33 7.99
N GLY A 30 -5.59 2.06 8.04
CA GLY A 30 -6.14 1.07 8.98
C GLY A 30 -7.48 0.45 8.58
N MET A 31 -7.99 0.73 7.38
CA MET A 31 -9.23 0.15 6.87
C MET A 31 -9.01 -0.64 5.57
N VAL A 32 -9.65 -1.80 5.49
CA VAL A 32 -9.68 -2.64 4.29
C VAL A 32 -10.81 -3.65 4.42
N ALA A 33 -11.39 -4.06 3.29
CA ALA A 33 -12.39 -5.11 3.17
C ALA A 33 -11.81 -6.27 2.36
N MET A 34 -11.72 -7.45 2.99
CA MET A 34 -11.26 -8.69 2.37
C MET A 34 -11.96 -9.89 3.03
N SER A 35 -11.85 -11.07 2.42
CA SER A 35 -12.42 -12.30 2.99
C SER A 35 -11.71 -12.69 4.29
N ALA A 36 -12.46 -12.73 5.39
CA ALA A 36 -11.92 -13.07 6.72
C ALA A 36 -11.73 -14.58 6.95
N SER A 37 -12.34 -15.43 6.13
CA SER A 37 -12.33 -16.89 6.31
C SER A 37 -10.94 -17.52 6.55
N PRO A 38 -9.86 -17.10 5.86
CA PRO A 38 -8.54 -17.68 6.08
C PRO A 38 -7.95 -17.38 7.46
N PHE A 39 -8.39 -16.31 8.13
CA PHE A 39 -7.91 -15.91 9.45
C PHE A 39 -8.58 -16.67 10.59
N ILE A 40 -9.75 -17.26 10.34
CA ILE A 40 -10.56 -18.01 11.31
C ILE A 40 -10.65 -19.50 10.95
N ALA A 41 -9.83 -19.96 10.01
CA ALA A 41 -9.75 -21.36 9.64
C ALA A 41 -9.06 -22.20 10.74
N SER A 42 -9.18 -23.53 10.67
CA SER A 42 -8.50 -24.45 11.59
C SER A 42 -6.97 -24.30 11.56
N SER A 43 -6.41 -24.03 10.38
CA SER A 43 -5.04 -23.53 10.20
C SER A 43 -5.11 -22.07 9.76
N PRO A 44 -5.13 -21.11 10.72
CA PRO A 44 -5.37 -19.72 10.41
C PRO A 44 -4.15 -19.05 9.75
N LEU A 45 -4.41 -18.20 8.77
CA LEU A 45 -3.40 -17.30 8.22
C LEU A 45 -2.84 -16.39 9.33
N ARG A 46 -1.51 -16.30 9.43
CA ARG A 46 -0.81 -15.51 10.44
C ARG A 46 -0.13 -14.31 9.82
N PHE A 47 -0.02 -13.24 10.61
CA PHE A 47 0.85 -12.12 10.28
C PHE A 47 2.30 -12.57 10.25
N ARG A 48 3.05 -12.05 9.28
CA ARG A 48 4.48 -12.27 9.13
C ARG A 48 5.17 -11.01 8.62
N GLY A 49 6.47 -10.93 8.85
CA GLY A 49 7.37 -10.05 8.12
C GLY A 49 7.95 -10.74 6.88
N ILE A 50 8.80 -9.99 6.16
CA ILE A 50 9.74 -10.57 5.20
C ILE A 50 10.95 -11.17 5.96
N PRO A 51 11.71 -12.10 5.37
CA PRO A 51 12.93 -12.63 5.99
C PRO A 51 13.91 -11.55 6.46
N ASP A 52 14.38 -11.61 7.72
CA ASP A 52 15.30 -10.63 8.31
C ASP A 52 16.59 -10.40 7.50
N SER A 53 17.03 -11.42 6.76
CA SER A 53 18.20 -11.33 5.89
C SER A 53 18.04 -10.34 4.72
N LEU A 54 16.80 -9.99 4.35
CA LEU A 54 16.50 -8.94 3.36
C LEU A 54 16.83 -7.54 3.90
N ALA A 55 16.84 -7.33 5.22
CA ALA A 55 17.23 -6.05 5.81
C ALA A 55 18.68 -5.66 5.43
N LYS A 56 19.58 -6.64 5.23
CA LYS A 56 20.96 -6.41 4.73
C LYS A 56 21.01 -5.80 3.33
N TYR A 57 19.89 -5.81 2.61
CA TYR A 57 19.73 -5.24 1.28
C TYR A 57 18.94 -3.94 1.29
N HIS A 58 18.70 -3.32 2.47
CA HIS A 58 17.81 -2.17 2.64
C HIS A 58 16.44 -2.44 1.99
N LEU A 59 15.84 -3.55 2.41
CA LEU A 59 14.52 -3.96 1.97
C LEU A 59 13.65 -4.17 3.21
N GLU A 60 12.49 -3.52 3.21
CA GLU A 60 11.45 -3.68 4.20
C GLU A 60 10.14 -4.08 3.54
N GLY A 61 9.30 -4.81 4.26
CA GLY A 61 7.99 -5.24 3.78
C GLY A 61 6.87 -4.67 4.62
N SER A 62 5.85 -4.10 3.98
CA SER A 62 4.67 -3.61 4.68
C SER A 62 3.77 -4.77 5.11
N GLU A 63 3.62 -5.02 6.41
CA GLU A 63 2.69 -6.02 6.96
C GLU A 63 1.26 -5.84 6.43
N CYS A 64 0.84 -4.58 6.30
CA CYS A 64 -0.44 -4.13 5.79
C CYS A 64 -0.64 -4.45 4.28
N CYS A 65 0.40 -4.90 3.60
CA CYS A 65 0.35 -5.38 2.22
C CYS A 65 0.53 -6.91 2.17
N LEU A 66 1.50 -7.43 2.95
CA LEU A 66 1.80 -8.87 3.02
C LEU A 66 0.57 -9.68 3.41
N ILE A 67 -0.19 -9.22 4.40
CA ILE A 67 -1.39 -9.94 4.88
C ILE A 67 -2.45 -10.17 3.80
N HIS A 68 -2.49 -9.29 2.78
CA HIS A 68 -3.39 -9.42 1.64
C HIS A 68 -2.81 -10.32 0.56
N THR A 69 -1.52 -10.24 0.33
CA THR A 69 -0.81 -11.06 -0.66
C THR A 69 -0.78 -12.52 -0.24
N ASP A 70 -0.64 -12.77 1.07
CA ASP A 70 -0.66 -14.12 1.64
C ASP A 70 -2.06 -14.70 1.79
N ASN A 71 -3.11 -13.87 1.66
CA ASN A 71 -4.48 -14.34 1.68
C ASN A 71 -4.83 -15.00 0.33
N PRO A 72 -5.02 -16.33 0.28
CA PRO A 72 -5.25 -17.04 -0.98
C PRO A 72 -6.57 -16.65 -1.65
N LEU A 73 -7.52 -16.12 -0.88
CA LEU A 73 -8.80 -15.66 -1.41
C LEU A 73 -8.72 -14.28 -2.04
N SER A 74 -7.63 -13.53 -1.85
CA SER A 74 -7.44 -12.21 -2.46
C SER A 74 -7.45 -12.27 -3.99
N VAL A 75 -6.96 -13.37 -4.59
CA VAL A 75 -6.94 -13.54 -6.06
C VAL A 75 -8.35 -13.60 -6.64
N GLY A 76 -9.26 -14.35 -5.99
CA GLY A 76 -10.62 -14.54 -6.48
C GLY A 76 -11.64 -13.55 -5.95
N LYS A 77 -11.51 -13.16 -4.67
CA LYS A 77 -12.46 -12.26 -3.99
C LYS A 77 -12.01 -10.81 -3.99
N GLY A 78 -10.73 -10.52 -4.24
CA GLY A 78 -10.19 -9.16 -4.22
C GLY A 78 -10.05 -8.58 -2.81
N VAL A 79 -9.45 -7.38 -2.78
CA VAL A 79 -9.25 -6.57 -1.58
C VAL A 79 -9.70 -5.14 -1.91
N TYR A 80 -10.54 -4.57 -1.06
CA TYR A 80 -11.22 -3.32 -1.37
C TYR A 80 -11.15 -2.30 -0.24
N LEU A 81 -11.17 -1.04 -0.63
CA LEU A 81 -11.45 0.10 0.22
C LEU A 81 -12.90 0.55 -0.02
N ASN A 82 -13.63 0.86 1.05
CA ASN A 82 -14.90 1.60 0.95
C ASN A 82 -14.61 3.12 0.93
N PRO A 83 -14.80 3.83 -0.20
CA PRO A 83 -14.47 5.26 -0.28
C PRO A 83 -15.45 6.15 0.50
N LEU A 84 -16.59 5.61 0.95
CA LEU A 84 -17.57 6.34 1.75
C LEU A 84 -17.17 6.40 3.23
N VAL A 85 -16.33 5.48 3.69
CA VAL A 85 -15.81 5.49 5.06
C VAL A 85 -14.51 6.29 5.09
N ARG A 86 -14.50 7.36 5.88
CA ARG A 86 -13.39 8.30 5.97
C ARG A 86 -12.69 8.14 7.30
N VAL A 87 -11.40 7.82 7.26
CA VAL A 87 -10.56 7.54 8.44
C VAL A 87 -9.36 8.49 8.49
N GLY A 88 -8.90 8.83 9.68
CA GLY A 88 -7.73 9.67 9.90
C GLY A 88 -6.96 9.26 11.15
N TYR A 89 -5.65 9.15 11.04
CA TYR A 89 -4.76 8.77 12.16
C TYR A 89 -4.61 9.86 13.23
N SER A 90 -5.01 11.10 12.94
CA SER A 90 -5.00 12.22 13.87
C SER A 90 -6.31 12.99 13.82
N GLY A 91 -6.65 13.67 14.92
CA GLY A 91 -7.85 14.51 14.97
C GLY A 91 -7.86 15.59 13.87
N ALA A 92 -6.71 16.18 13.56
CA ALA A 92 -6.58 17.16 12.48
C ALA A 92 -6.85 16.53 11.09
N ALA A 93 -6.30 15.35 10.81
CA ALA A 93 -6.55 14.63 9.56
C ALA A 93 -8.03 14.22 9.45
N TYR A 94 -8.60 13.74 10.56
CA TYR A 94 -10.02 13.38 10.64
C TYR A 94 -10.92 14.59 10.38
N ALA A 95 -10.66 15.73 11.02
CA ALA A 95 -11.43 16.96 10.81
C ALA A 95 -11.32 17.46 9.35
N ALA A 96 -10.14 17.39 8.74
CA ALA A 96 -9.91 17.84 7.37
C ALA A 96 -10.71 17.04 6.33
N ILE A 97 -11.03 15.77 6.61
CA ILE A 97 -11.85 14.92 5.72
C ILE A 97 -13.32 14.87 6.13
N HIS A 98 -13.69 15.41 7.29
CA HIS A 98 -15.07 15.59 7.77
C HIS A 98 -15.48 17.07 7.93
N PRO A 99 -15.33 17.93 6.90
CA PRO A 99 -15.85 19.28 6.98
C PRO A 99 -17.38 19.30 7.03
N MET A 100 -17.93 20.41 7.53
CA MET A 100 -19.39 20.66 7.58
C MET A 100 -20.04 20.71 6.18
N MET A 101 -19.24 20.96 5.13
CA MET A 101 -19.62 20.93 3.71
C MET A 101 -18.93 19.77 2.96
N ASN A 102 -18.97 19.78 1.63
CA ASN A 102 -18.28 18.80 0.79
C ASN A 102 -16.75 18.78 1.01
N TRP A 103 -16.21 17.61 1.34
CA TRP A 103 -14.77 17.40 1.55
C TRP A 103 -13.93 17.49 0.26
N LEU A 104 -14.58 17.26 -0.90
CA LEU A 104 -14.03 17.49 -2.23
C LEU A 104 -14.77 18.66 -2.89
N SER A 105 -14.09 19.80 -3.03
CA SER A 105 -14.60 20.90 -3.86
C SER A 105 -14.31 20.63 -5.35
N VAL A 106 -15.16 21.17 -6.24
CA VAL A 106 -14.98 21.08 -7.71
C VAL A 106 -13.58 21.57 -8.13
N LYS A 107 -13.09 22.64 -7.51
CA LYS A 107 -11.73 23.16 -7.74
C LYS A 107 -10.66 22.11 -7.41
N ARG A 108 -10.77 21.43 -6.26
CA ARG A 108 -9.81 20.38 -5.85
C ARG A 108 -9.89 19.16 -6.76
N ILE A 109 -11.07 18.81 -7.25
CA ILE A 109 -11.27 17.73 -8.22
C ILE A 109 -10.52 18.06 -9.52
N ILE A 110 -10.78 19.23 -10.11
CA ILE A 110 -10.14 19.63 -11.38
C ILE A 110 -8.62 19.71 -11.21
N GLN A 111 -8.15 20.36 -10.15
CA GLN A 111 -6.72 20.48 -9.86
C GLN A 111 -6.08 19.09 -9.67
N GLY A 112 -6.72 18.22 -8.89
CA GLY A 112 -6.23 16.86 -8.63
C GLY A 112 -6.14 16.02 -9.90
N LEU A 113 -7.14 16.10 -10.79
CA LEU A 113 -7.13 15.39 -12.07
C LEU A 113 -5.97 15.82 -12.97
N TRP A 114 -5.69 17.12 -13.06
CA TRP A 114 -4.57 17.65 -13.86
C TRP A 114 -3.21 17.34 -13.25
N VAL A 115 -3.03 17.56 -11.94
CA VAL A 115 -1.77 17.25 -11.24
C VAL A 115 -1.45 15.76 -11.36
N ASN A 116 -2.44 14.89 -11.15
CA ASN A 116 -2.25 13.44 -11.30
C ASN A 116 -1.95 13.05 -12.76
N ARG A 117 -2.47 13.78 -13.75
CA ARG A 117 -2.14 13.55 -15.17
C ARG A 117 -0.69 13.87 -15.48
N LEU A 118 -0.19 15.02 -15.03
CA LEU A 118 1.19 15.43 -15.23
C LEU A 118 2.18 14.51 -14.52
N ARG A 119 1.87 14.10 -13.28
CA ARG A 119 2.73 13.17 -12.53
C ARG A 119 2.86 11.79 -13.16
N ARG A 120 1.85 11.33 -13.90
CA ARG A 120 1.96 10.06 -14.65
C ARG A 120 2.94 10.15 -15.81
N LEU A 121 3.20 11.34 -16.35
CA LEU A 121 4.19 11.54 -17.40
C LEU A 121 5.62 11.55 -16.84
N GLY A 122 5.80 11.95 -15.57
CA GLY A 122 7.06 11.87 -14.84
C GLY A 122 7.25 10.53 -14.12
N VAL A 123 7.49 9.44 -14.86
CA VAL A 123 7.58 8.09 -14.30
C VAL A 123 8.90 7.91 -13.51
N THR A 124 8.86 8.12 -12.20
CA THR A 124 9.95 7.72 -11.27
C THR A 124 9.66 6.40 -10.54
N SER A 125 8.44 5.86 -10.64
CA SER A 125 8.03 4.63 -9.90
C SER A 125 8.77 3.39 -10.40
N TRP A 126 8.86 3.23 -11.72
CA TRP A 126 9.50 2.07 -12.34
C TRP A 126 10.98 1.93 -11.93
N LEU A 127 11.70 3.05 -11.80
CA LEU A 127 13.09 3.04 -11.35
C LEU A 127 13.21 2.57 -9.89
N LYS A 128 12.25 2.92 -9.01
CA LYS A 128 12.24 2.46 -7.62
C LYS A 128 11.93 0.97 -7.52
N GLU A 129 10.93 0.51 -8.28
CA GLU A 129 10.56 -0.90 -8.37
C GLU A 129 11.73 -1.76 -8.90
N GLU A 130 12.48 -1.25 -9.87
CA GLU A 130 13.63 -1.93 -10.43
C GLU A 130 14.78 -2.13 -9.43
N VAL A 131 15.06 -1.14 -8.57
CA VAL A 131 16.08 -1.26 -7.52
C VAL A 131 15.70 -2.34 -6.50
N VAL A 132 14.44 -2.35 -6.07
CA VAL A 132 13.90 -3.37 -5.15
C VAL A 132 14.03 -4.76 -5.78
N ARG A 133 13.53 -4.93 -7.00
CA ARG A 133 13.55 -6.20 -7.75
C ARG A 133 14.97 -6.76 -7.90
N ARG A 134 15.95 -5.90 -8.25
CA ARG A 134 17.36 -6.31 -8.36
C ARG A 134 17.93 -6.83 -7.04
N ARG A 135 17.61 -6.17 -5.93
CA ARG A 135 18.09 -6.55 -4.59
C ARG A 135 17.44 -7.82 -4.09
N VAL A 136 16.14 -7.99 -4.29
CA VAL A 136 15.41 -9.23 -4.01
C VAL A 136 16.01 -10.39 -4.81
N ASN A 137 16.27 -10.20 -6.10
CA ASN A 137 16.88 -11.23 -6.95
C ASN A 137 18.30 -11.59 -6.51
N LYS A 138 19.11 -10.60 -6.10
CA LYS A 138 20.44 -10.85 -5.53
C LYS A 138 20.35 -11.67 -4.25
N TRP A 139 19.37 -11.39 -3.40
CA TRP A 139 19.12 -12.16 -2.18
C TRP A 139 18.64 -13.60 -2.49
N ARG A 140 17.69 -13.77 -3.43
CA ARG A 140 17.22 -15.10 -3.89
C ARG A 140 18.37 -15.96 -4.43
N ALA A 141 19.32 -15.35 -5.14
CA ALA A 141 20.47 -16.07 -5.71
C ALA A 141 21.46 -16.65 -4.68
N LEU A 142 21.38 -16.25 -3.39
CA LEU A 142 22.30 -16.73 -2.36
C LEU A 142 21.97 -18.15 -1.85
N SER A 143 20.72 -18.58 -1.90
CA SER A 143 20.29 -19.88 -1.37
C SER A 143 18.98 -20.31 -2.02
N ILE A 144 18.85 -21.61 -2.29
CA ILE A 144 17.62 -22.22 -2.84
C ILE A 144 16.43 -22.01 -1.90
N GLY A 145 16.68 -21.88 -0.59
CA GLY A 145 15.62 -21.61 0.40
C GLY A 145 15.18 -20.14 0.51
N ASN A 146 15.83 -19.21 -0.20
CA ASN A 146 15.48 -17.80 -0.16
C ASN A 146 14.32 -17.52 -1.12
N GLU A 147 13.10 -17.56 -0.59
CA GLU A 147 11.88 -17.25 -1.33
C GLU A 147 11.05 -16.18 -0.60
N GLU A 148 10.48 -15.25 -1.36
CA GLU A 148 9.54 -14.24 -0.85
C GLU A 148 8.50 -13.96 -1.93
N ASN A 149 7.25 -14.26 -1.61
CA ASN A 149 6.10 -14.19 -2.53
C ASN A 149 5.42 -12.80 -2.53
N GLY A 150 5.71 -11.97 -1.51
CA GLY A 150 5.20 -10.62 -1.32
C GLY A 150 6.07 -9.52 -1.91
N GLU A 151 6.77 -9.76 -3.03
CA GLU A 151 7.71 -8.78 -3.61
C GLU A 151 7.08 -7.40 -3.86
N LEU A 152 5.79 -7.37 -4.24
CA LEU A 152 5.05 -6.13 -4.45
C LEU A 152 4.89 -5.26 -3.18
N CYS A 153 5.06 -5.86 -2.01
CA CYS A 153 4.96 -5.21 -0.70
C CYS A 153 6.32 -4.73 -0.18
N ILE A 154 7.41 -5.01 -0.92
CA ILE A 154 8.76 -4.67 -0.53
C ILE A 154 9.10 -3.27 -1.02
N ILE A 155 9.68 -2.47 -0.12
CA ILE A 155 10.14 -1.11 -0.40
C ILE A 155 11.64 -0.99 -0.12
N ASN A 156 12.28 -0.05 -0.81
CA ASN A 156 13.67 0.32 -0.57
C ASN A 156 13.75 1.30 0.61
N GLU A 157 13.65 0.75 1.82
CA GLU A 157 13.79 1.47 3.09
C GLU A 157 14.54 0.57 4.10
N MET A 158 15.06 1.18 5.16
CA MET A 158 15.62 0.49 6.31
C MET A 158 15.38 1.28 7.59
N GLN A 159 14.97 0.59 8.64
CA GLN A 159 14.85 1.10 9.99
C GLN A 159 16.17 0.90 10.72
N ILE A 160 16.69 2.00 11.25
CA ILE A 160 17.86 1.99 12.13
C ILE A 160 17.48 2.55 13.49
N LEU A 161 18.08 1.99 14.54
CA LEU A 161 18.03 2.58 15.85
C LEU A 161 19.08 3.69 15.92
N HIS A 162 18.62 4.94 15.96
CA HIS A 162 19.44 6.12 16.17
C HIS A 162 19.41 6.54 17.65
N ARG A 163 20.33 7.41 18.07
CA ARG A 163 20.41 7.91 19.46
C ARG A 163 19.15 8.63 19.95
N TYR A 164 18.27 9.06 19.03
CA TYR A 164 17.00 9.72 19.32
C TYR A 164 15.77 8.84 19.03
N GLY A 165 15.96 7.54 18.80
CA GLY A 165 14.89 6.58 18.47
C GLY A 165 15.01 5.99 17.07
N TRP A 166 13.93 5.38 16.60
CA TRP A 166 13.87 4.78 15.28
C TRP A 166 13.93 5.83 14.16
N ALA A 167 14.72 5.56 13.13
CA ALA A 167 14.81 6.38 11.94
C ALA A 167 14.72 5.51 10.69
N HIS A 168 14.04 6.02 9.66
CA HIS A 168 13.98 5.41 8.33
C HIS A 168 15.07 6.01 7.44
N VAL A 169 15.76 5.18 6.66
CA VAL A 169 16.87 5.55 5.76
C VAL A 169 16.75 4.88 4.40
#